data_AF-A0A3M1APB3-F1
#
_entry.id   AF-A0A3M1APB3-F1
#
_cell.length_a   1.000
_cell.length_b   1.000
_cell.length_c   1.000
_cell.angle_alpha   90.00
_cell.angle_beta   90.00
_cell.angle_gamma   90.00
#
_symmetry.space_group_name_H-M   'P 1'
#
loop_
_entity.id
_entity.type
_entity.pdbx_description
1 polymer ?
#
loop_
_entity_poly.entity_id
_entity_poly.type
_entity_poly.pdbx_seq_one_letter_code
_entity_poly.pdbx_strand_id
1 'polypeptide(L)'
;HGEQTAGLAQMREGLARFRGTGSLIGTPYYRGLLAVALAKIGSAEQALTILEEALAAVEERRERWPEAALYRFKANILTLDAHAETTKLAESALRTALKIASRQHAKTFALHAACLLADLLRKGDQQPEAAELCQQIRAWCRKGLAKKDREEMEMLEKRWQRR
;
A
#
# COMPACT_ATOMS: atom_id res chain seq x y z
N HIS A 1 3.93 16.85 16.97
CA HIS A 1 3.96 17.51 15.65
C HIS A 1 5.39 17.72 15.10
N GLY A 2 6.38 18.16 15.88
CA GLY A 2 7.75 18.40 15.39
C GLY A 2 8.55 17.17 14.89
N GLU A 3 8.31 15.99 15.45
CA GLU A 3 9.01 14.75 15.04
C GLU A 3 8.55 14.23 13.66
N GLN A 4 7.27 14.41 13.32
CA GLN A 4 6.69 13.97 12.06
C GLN A 4 7.20 14.82 10.87
N THR A 5 7.37 16.12 11.07
CA THR A 5 7.92 17.04 10.08
C THR A 5 9.43 16.84 9.88
N ALA A 6 10.17 16.56 10.96
CA ALA A 6 11.60 16.23 10.88
C ALA A 6 11.84 14.91 10.12
N GLY A 7 11.04 13.87 10.42
CA GLY A 7 11.11 12.61 9.69
C GLY A 7 10.78 12.75 8.19
N LEU A 8 9.82 13.61 7.84
CA LEU A 8 9.50 13.90 6.45
C LEU A 8 10.65 14.60 5.71
N ALA A 9 11.28 15.58 6.34
CA ALA A 9 12.43 16.28 5.78
C ALA A 9 13.59 15.30 5.52
N GLN A 10 13.87 14.40 6.47
CA GLN A 10 14.86 13.33 6.32
C GLN A 10 14.51 12.36 5.19
N MET A 11 13.23 11.97 5.03
CA MET A 11 12.80 11.12 3.91
C MET A 11 13.01 11.82 2.56
N ARG A 12 12.68 13.12 2.45
CA ARG A 12 12.89 13.91 1.23
C ARG A 12 14.38 14.05 0.90
N GLU A 13 15.20 14.37 1.90
CA GLU A 13 16.65 14.48 1.73
C GLU A 13 17.29 13.14 1.32
N GLY A 14 16.91 12.04 2.00
CA GLY A 14 17.35 10.70 1.67
C GLY A 14 17.00 10.28 0.24
N LEU A 15 15.77 10.60 -0.22
CA LEU A 15 15.33 10.39 -1.60
C LEU A 15 16.13 11.24 -2.62
N ALA A 16 16.43 12.49 -2.29
CA ALA A 16 17.23 13.37 -3.14
C ALA A 16 18.67 12.87 -3.27
N ARG A 17 19.28 12.46 -2.14
CA ARG A 17 20.62 11.85 -2.10
C ARG A 17 20.66 10.52 -2.85
N PHE A 18 19.62 9.70 -2.72
CA PHE A 18 19.48 8.43 -3.44
C PHE A 18 19.33 8.63 -4.96
N ARG A 19 18.66 9.70 -5.41
CA ARG A 19 18.69 10.07 -6.84
C ARG A 19 20.07 10.55 -7.29
N GLY A 20 20.78 11.31 -6.44
CA GLY A 20 22.11 11.84 -6.74
C GLY A 20 23.19 10.76 -6.93
N THR A 21 22.96 9.53 -6.48
CA THR A 21 23.87 8.40 -6.69
C THR A 21 23.68 7.70 -8.04
N GLY A 22 22.72 8.15 -8.86
CA GLY A 22 22.36 7.51 -10.13
C GLY A 22 21.54 6.23 -9.98
N SER A 23 21.24 5.79 -8.75
CA SER A 23 20.41 4.63 -8.50
C SER A 23 18.93 4.94 -8.73
N LEU A 24 18.37 4.37 -9.79
CA LEU A 24 16.96 4.54 -10.15
C LEU A 24 16.06 3.43 -9.60
N ILE A 25 16.63 2.28 -9.25
CA ILE A 25 15.91 1.09 -8.76
C ILE A 25 15.30 1.38 -7.40
N GLY A 26 14.01 1.05 -7.25
CA GLY A 26 13.22 1.21 -6.04
C GLY A 26 12.74 2.63 -5.78
N THR A 27 13.09 3.58 -6.66
CA THR A 27 12.65 4.98 -6.55
C THR A 27 11.13 5.11 -6.47
N PRO A 28 10.32 4.40 -7.29
CA PRO A 28 8.87 4.48 -7.18
C PRO A 28 8.35 4.07 -5.80
N TYR A 29 8.89 3.00 -5.23
CA TYR A 29 8.49 2.50 -3.92
C TYR A 29 8.73 3.52 -2.79
N TYR A 30 9.93 4.12 -2.75
CA TYR A 30 10.27 5.11 -1.73
C TYR A 30 9.46 6.40 -1.88
N ARG A 31 9.14 6.82 -3.12
CA ARG A 31 8.19 7.92 -3.35
C ARG A 31 6.79 7.59 -2.81
N GLY A 32 6.33 6.35 -2.98
CA GLY A 32 5.08 5.89 -2.40
C GLY A 32 5.06 5.94 -0.86
N LEU A 33 6.17 5.56 -0.20
CA LEU A 33 6.29 5.70 1.25
C LEU A 33 6.28 7.17 1.70
N LEU A 34 6.96 8.05 0.96
CA LEU A 34 6.93 9.50 1.21
C LEU A 34 5.50 10.05 1.10
N ALA A 35 4.75 9.64 0.08
CA ALA A 35 3.35 10.01 -0.07
C ALA A 35 2.51 9.58 1.14
N VAL A 36 2.65 8.35 1.62
CA VAL A 36 1.94 7.89 2.83
C VAL A 36 2.30 8.74 4.05
N ALA A 37 3.56 9.14 4.20
CA ALA A 37 3.98 10.02 5.30
C ALA A 37 3.38 11.43 5.17
N LEU A 38 3.34 11.99 3.96
CA LEU A 38 2.73 13.30 3.67
C LEU A 38 1.23 13.32 3.96
N ALA A 39 0.53 12.27 3.56
CA ALA A 39 -0.91 12.19 3.79
C ALA A 39 -1.26 12.18 5.29
N LYS A 40 -0.43 11.53 6.13
CA LYS A 40 -0.62 11.49 7.58
C LYS A 40 -0.47 12.85 8.27
N ILE A 41 0.21 13.80 7.65
CA ILE A 41 0.36 15.17 8.18
C ILE A 41 -0.61 16.16 7.51
N GLY A 42 -1.66 15.66 6.83
CA GLY A 42 -2.73 16.47 6.24
C GLY A 42 -2.52 16.87 4.78
N SER A 43 -1.46 16.40 4.12
CA SER A 43 -1.16 16.72 2.71
C SER A 43 -1.63 15.60 1.77
N ALA A 44 -2.90 15.18 1.86
CA ALA A 44 -3.43 14.05 1.11
C ALA A 44 -3.42 14.26 -0.41
N GLU A 45 -3.75 15.46 -0.90
CA GLU A 45 -3.73 15.80 -2.32
C GLU A 45 -2.32 15.69 -2.92
N GLN A 46 -1.34 16.34 -2.29
CA GLN A 46 0.07 16.25 -2.70
C GLN A 46 0.60 14.80 -2.65
N ALA A 47 0.15 14.02 -1.67
CA ALA A 47 0.51 12.61 -1.56
C ALA A 47 -0.06 11.79 -2.73
N LEU A 48 -1.28 12.05 -3.17
CA LEU A 48 -1.88 11.39 -4.34
C LEU A 48 -1.13 11.75 -5.62
N THR A 49 -0.75 13.01 -5.82
CA THR A 49 0.07 13.43 -6.97
C THR A 49 1.41 12.68 -7.02
N ILE A 50 2.12 12.60 -5.89
CA ILE A 50 3.41 11.88 -5.81
C ILE A 50 3.23 10.39 -6.12
N LEU A 51 2.11 9.78 -5.73
CA LEU A 51 1.81 8.38 -6.06
C LEU A 51 1.51 8.18 -7.54
N GLU A 52 0.82 9.11 -8.18
CA GLU A 52 0.53 9.04 -9.61
C GLU A 52 1.81 9.17 -10.44
N GLU A 53 2.71 10.07 -10.06
CA GLU A 53 4.06 10.14 -10.64
C GLU A 53 4.86 8.85 -10.42
N ALA A 54 4.75 8.24 -9.24
CA ALA A 54 5.44 6.97 -8.95
C ALA A 54 4.87 5.82 -9.79
N LEU A 55 3.55 5.76 -9.98
CA LEU A 55 2.89 4.77 -10.83
C LEU A 55 3.25 4.97 -12.31
N ALA A 56 3.29 6.21 -12.80
CA ALA A 56 3.74 6.51 -14.16
C ALA A 56 5.20 6.10 -14.38
N ALA A 57 6.07 6.33 -13.39
CA ALA A 57 7.47 5.92 -13.46
C ALA A 57 7.67 4.39 -13.48
N VAL A 58 6.77 3.63 -12.84
CA VAL A 58 6.76 2.15 -12.92
C VAL A 58 6.52 1.69 -14.36
N GLU A 59 5.55 2.29 -15.04
CA GLU A 59 5.23 1.97 -16.43
C GLU A 59 6.40 2.33 -17.36
N GLU A 60 6.92 3.55 -17.25
CA GLU A 60 8.04 4.05 -18.04
C GLU A 60 9.30 3.18 -17.90
N ARG A 61 9.65 2.83 -16.65
CA ARG A 61 10.90 2.12 -16.34
C ARG A 61 10.76 0.61 -16.36
N ARG A 62 9.55 0.08 -16.60
CA ARG A 62 9.21 -1.35 -16.50
C ARG A 62 9.58 -1.97 -15.14
N GLU A 63 9.77 -1.15 -14.12
CA GLU A 63 10.09 -1.58 -12.76
C GLU A 63 8.79 -1.92 -12.04
N ARG A 64 8.23 -3.09 -12.34
CA ARG A 64 6.86 -3.43 -11.92
C ARG A 64 6.72 -3.92 -10.48
N TRP A 65 7.80 -4.34 -9.84
CA TRP A 65 7.72 -4.96 -8.50
C TRP A 65 7.02 -4.10 -7.41
N PRO A 66 7.06 -2.75 -7.39
CA PRO A 66 6.37 -1.97 -6.37
C PRO A 66 4.94 -1.61 -6.75
N GLU A 67 4.48 -1.93 -7.97
CA GLU A 67 3.18 -1.53 -8.54
C GLU A 67 2.02 -1.89 -7.59
N ALA A 68 1.99 -3.13 -7.09
CA ALA A 68 0.97 -3.56 -6.12
C ALA A 68 1.01 -2.74 -4.81
N ALA A 69 2.20 -2.42 -4.32
CA ALA A 69 2.35 -1.64 -3.10
C ALA A 69 1.91 -0.17 -3.29
N LEU A 70 2.16 0.42 -4.46
CA LEU A 70 1.75 1.78 -4.80
C LEU A 70 0.22 1.92 -4.85
N TYR A 71 -0.49 0.98 -5.47
CA TYR A 71 -1.95 0.97 -5.44
C TYR A 71 -2.52 0.81 -4.02
N ARG A 72 -1.87 -0.02 -3.19
CA ARG A 72 -2.23 -0.12 -1.77
C ARG A 72 -1.99 1.19 -1.01
N PHE A 73 -0.89 1.89 -1.28
CA PHE A 73 -0.63 3.20 -0.68
C PHE A 73 -1.67 4.24 -1.09
N LYS A 74 -2.08 4.24 -2.36
CA LYS A 74 -3.17 5.09 -2.88
C LYS A 74 -4.45 4.85 -2.10
N ALA A 75 -4.86 3.60 -1.94
CA ALA A 75 -6.03 3.25 -1.15
C ALA A 75 -5.92 3.74 0.31
N ASN A 76 -4.79 3.51 0.97
CA ASN A 76 -4.59 3.94 2.36
C ASN A 76 -4.72 5.47 2.53
N ILE A 77 -4.32 6.25 1.53
CA ILE A 77 -4.47 7.72 1.56
C ILE A 77 -5.92 8.11 1.31
N LEU A 78 -6.58 7.49 0.34
CA LEU A 78 -8.00 7.73 0.05
C LEU A 78 -8.90 7.40 1.25
N THR A 79 -8.55 6.38 2.05
CA THR A 79 -9.30 6.04 3.27
C THR A 79 -9.12 7.02 4.44
N LEU A 80 -8.21 8.00 4.34
CA LEU A 80 -8.12 9.07 5.33
C LEU A 80 -9.32 10.02 5.26
N ASP A 81 -9.96 10.07 4.09
CA ASP A 81 -11.17 10.83 3.88
C ASP A 81 -12.38 9.88 3.82
N ALA A 82 -13.35 10.09 4.72
CA ALA A 82 -14.50 9.20 4.92
C ALA A 82 -15.67 9.45 3.95
N HIS A 83 -15.46 10.24 2.88
CA HIS A 83 -16.47 10.45 1.86
C HIS A 83 -16.77 9.16 1.09
N ALA A 84 -18.02 8.99 0.65
CA ALA A 84 -18.45 7.79 -0.08
C ALA A 84 -17.68 7.58 -1.39
N GLU A 85 -17.38 8.67 -2.11
CA GLU A 85 -16.65 8.62 -3.37
C GLU A 85 -15.17 8.23 -3.17
N THR A 86 -14.49 8.78 -2.15
CA THR A 86 -13.10 8.41 -1.82
C THR A 86 -13.01 6.96 -1.35
N THR A 87 -14.04 6.47 -0.64
CA THR A 87 -14.17 5.08 -0.21
C THR A 87 -14.24 4.13 -1.41
N LYS A 88 -15.08 4.42 -2.42
CA LYS A 88 -15.15 3.60 -3.66
C LYS A 88 -13.83 3.59 -4.42
N LEU A 89 -13.16 4.74 -4.51
CA LEU A 89 -11.85 4.84 -5.15
C LEU A 89 -10.78 4.03 -4.40
N ALA A 90 -10.83 4.03 -3.06
CA ALA A 90 -9.94 3.22 -2.24
C ALA A 90 -10.17 1.72 -2.48
N GLU A 91 -11.44 1.29 -2.55
CA GLU A 91 -11.79 -0.09 -2.84
C GLU A 91 -11.26 -0.55 -4.21
N SER A 92 -11.49 0.26 -5.25
CA SER A 92 -10.99 -0.01 -6.60
C SER A 92 -9.46 -0.12 -6.64
N ALA A 93 -8.76 0.77 -5.93
CA ALA A 93 -7.30 0.72 -5.81
C ALA A 93 -6.82 -0.56 -5.11
N LEU A 94 -7.52 -1.05 -4.08
CA LEU A 94 -7.17 -2.30 -3.38
C LEU A 94 -7.42 -3.53 -4.25
N ARG A 95 -8.54 -3.59 -4.98
CA ARG A 95 -8.80 -4.66 -5.95
C ARG A 95 -7.73 -4.71 -7.04
N THR A 96 -7.27 -3.53 -7.47
CA THR A 96 -6.17 -3.42 -8.43
C THR A 96 -4.84 -3.90 -7.85
N ALA A 97 -4.52 -3.48 -6.62
CA ALA A 97 -3.33 -3.95 -5.90
C ALA A 97 -3.31 -5.48 -5.76
N LEU A 98 -4.45 -6.10 -5.44
CA LEU A 98 -4.59 -7.56 -5.35
C LEU A 98 -4.35 -8.25 -6.69
N LYS A 99 -4.97 -7.77 -7.77
CA LYS A 99 -4.79 -8.33 -9.11
C LYS A 99 -3.32 -8.30 -9.55
N ILE A 100 -2.63 -7.20 -9.26
CA ILE A 100 -1.21 -7.03 -9.59
C ILE A 100 -0.35 -7.92 -8.69
N ALA A 101 -0.59 -7.94 -7.39
CA ALA A 101 0.15 -8.77 -6.44
C ALA A 101 0.04 -10.26 -6.77
N SER A 102 -1.15 -10.73 -7.18
CA SER A 102 -1.37 -12.10 -7.65
C SER A 102 -0.54 -12.41 -8.89
N ARG A 103 -0.51 -11.51 -9.89
CA ARG A 103 0.31 -11.65 -11.10
C ARG A 103 1.81 -11.65 -10.82
N GLN A 104 2.24 -10.87 -9.82
CA GLN A 104 3.64 -10.76 -9.41
C GLN A 104 4.07 -11.85 -8.44
N HIS A 105 3.14 -12.70 -7.99
CA HIS A 105 3.34 -13.62 -6.86
C HIS A 105 3.84 -12.91 -5.58
N ALA A 106 3.51 -11.64 -5.42
CA ALA A 106 3.91 -10.79 -4.30
C ALA A 106 2.97 -10.98 -3.10
N LYS A 107 3.08 -12.14 -2.43
CA LYS A 107 2.16 -12.57 -1.37
C LYS A 107 2.02 -11.56 -0.23
N THR A 108 3.12 -10.97 0.23
CA THR A 108 3.07 -9.96 1.31
C THR A 108 2.27 -8.72 0.92
N PHE A 109 2.40 -8.24 -0.33
CA PHE A 109 1.61 -7.11 -0.82
C PHE A 109 0.13 -7.46 -0.97
N ALA A 110 -0.16 -8.68 -1.44
CA ALA A 110 -1.53 -9.15 -1.53
C ALA A 110 -2.20 -9.26 -0.16
N LEU A 111 -1.52 -9.79 0.86
CA LEU A 111 -2.08 -9.86 2.21
C LEU A 111 -2.40 -8.46 2.75
N HIS A 112 -1.46 -7.53 2.64
CA HIS A 112 -1.67 -6.17 3.11
C HIS A 112 -2.86 -5.48 2.41
N ALA A 113 -3.02 -5.69 1.10
CA ALA A 113 -4.15 -5.14 0.36
C ALA A 113 -5.48 -5.82 0.76
N ALA A 114 -5.48 -7.14 0.98
CA ALA A 114 -6.66 -7.87 1.42
C ALA A 114 -7.15 -7.40 2.80
N CYS A 115 -6.26 -7.25 3.77
CA CYS A 115 -6.65 -6.78 5.11
C CYS A 115 -7.27 -5.38 5.07
N LEU A 116 -6.69 -4.46 4.28
CA LEU A 116 -7.24 -3.10 4.15
C LEU A 116 -8.59 -3.10 3.43
N LEU A 117 -8.79 -4.00 2.45
CA LEU A 117 -10.06 -4.16 1.75
C LEU A 117 -11.15 -4.74 2.67
N ALA A 118 -10.79 -5.71 3.52
CA ALA A 118 -11.69 -6.24 4.55
C ALA A 118 -12.21 -5.13 5.47
N ASP A 119 -11.31 -4.27 5.95
CA ASP A 119 -11.68 -3.17 6.83
C ASP A 119 -12.59 -2.15 6.14
N LEU A 120 -12.37 -1.91 4.85
CA LEU A 120 -13.17 -0.99 4.07
C LEU A 120 -14.60 -1.53 3.84
N LEU A 121 -14.71 -2.78 3.39
CA LEU A 121 -16.00 -3.43 3.16
C LEU A 121 -16.79 -3.65 4.46
N ARG A 122 -16.08 -3.84 5.58
CA ARG A 122 -16.71 -3.90 6.92
C ARG A 122 -17.40 -2.58 7.30
N LYS A 123 -16.99 -1.45 6.73
CA LYS A 123 -17.63 -0.15 6.97
C LYS A 123 -18.78 0.14 6.00
N GLY A 124 -18.81 -0.52 4.85
CA GLY A 124 -19.73 -0.24 3.73
C GLY A 124 -20.88 -1.22 3.54
N ASP A 125 -21.20 -2.03 4.55
CA ASP A 125 -22.30 -3.03 4.55
C ASP A 125 -22.09 -4.28 3.65
N GLN A 126 -20.88 -4.50 3.13
CA GLN A 126 -20.51 -5.64 2.27
C GLN A 126 -19.69 -6.72 3.02
N GLN A 127 -20.10 -7.07 4.24
CA GLN A 127 -19.39 -8.01 5.12
C GLN A 127 -19.11 -9.41 4.53
N PRO A 128 -20.07 -10.11 3.88
CA PRO A 128 -19.84 -11.49 3.47
C PRO A 128 -18.82 -11.59 2.33
N GLU A 129 -18.86 -10.67 1.36
CA GLU A 129 -17.88 -10.60 0.26
C GLU A 129 -16.47 -10.31 0.80
N ALA A 130 -16.36 -9.41 1.78
CA ALA A 130 -15.10 -9.07 2.44
C ALA A 130 -14.45 -10.26 3.12
N ALA A 131 -15.26 -11.01 3.87
CA ALA A 131 -14.81 -12.17 4.64
C ALA A 131 -14.30 -13.28 3.71
N GLU A 132 -15.06 -13.58 2.66
CA GLU A 132 -14.70 -14.62 1.69
C GLU A 132 -13.42 -14.28 0.93
N LEU A 133 -13.33 -13.07 0.36
CA LEU A 133 -12.16 -12.62 -0.39
C LEU A 133 -10.89 -12.64 0.46
N CYS A 134 -10.99 -12.18 1.72
CA CYS A 134 -9.87 -12.22 2.65
C CYS A 134 -9.47 -13.63 3.01
N GLN A 135 -10.43 -14.54 3.22
CA GLN A 135 -10.14 -15.93 3.52
C GLN A 135 -9.41 -16.61 2.35
N GLN A 136 -9.87 -16.39 1.12
CA GLN A 136 -9.24 -16.93 -0.10
C GLN A 136 -7.80 -16.41 -0.26
N ILE A 137 -7.59 -15.10 -0.12
CA ILE A 137 -6.25 -14.50 -0.25
C ILE A 137 -5.33 -14.94 0.87
N ARG A 138 -5.83 -15.05 2.12
CA ARG A 138 -5.05 -15.58 3.25
C ARG A 138 -4.64 -17.03 3.02
N ALA A 139 -5.56 -17.87 2.56
CA ALA A 139 -5.27 -19.28 2.26
C ALA A 139 -4.22 -19.41 1.14
N TRP A 140 -4.35 -18.62 0.07
CA TRP A 140 -3.38 -18.57 -1.02
C TRP A 140 -2.01 -18.05 -0.55
N CYS A 141 -1.98 -16.99 0.26
CA CYS A 141 -0.75 -16.45 0.81
C CYS A 141 -0.07 -17.50 1.69
N ARG A 142 -0.77 -18.17 2.61
CA ARG A 142 -0.18 -19.18 3.52
C ARG A 142 0.39 -20.40 2.79
N LYS A 143 -0.13 -20.75 1.62
CA LYS A 143 0.35 -21.88 0.82
C LYS A 143 1.76 -21.62 0.30
N GLY A 144 2.74 -22.41 0.75
CA GLY A 144 4.11 -22.39 0.24
C GLY A 144 4.92 -21.12 0.61
N LEU A 145 4.62 -20.49 1.76
CA LEU A 145 5.51 -19.47 2.33
C LEU A 145 6.67 -20.12 3.08
N ALA A 146 7.84 -19.49 3.00
CA ALA A 146 8.93 -19.80 3.90
C ALA A 146 8.50 -19.51 5.36
N LYS A 147 9.15 -20.16 6.33
CA LYS A 147 8.83 -19.99 7.76
C LYS A 147 8.87 -18.52 8.19
N LYS A 148 9.89 -17.77 7.73
CA LYS A 148 10.05 -16.34 8.02
C LYS A 148 8.90 -15.49 7.50
N ASP A 149 8.44 -15.77 6.27
CA ASP A 149 7.31 -15.03 5.69
C ASP A 149 5.99 -15.38 6.39
N ARG A 150 5.84 -16.61 6.90
CA ARG A 150 4.69 -16.99 7.74
C ARG A 150 4.68 -16.24 9.07
N GLU A 151 5.82 -16.10 9.73
CA GLU A 151 5.95 -15.35 10.99
C GLU A 151 5.64 -13.86 10.78
N GLU A 152 6.13 -13.27 9.69
CA GLU A 152 5.79 -11.89 9.31
C GLU A 152 4.30 -11.74 9.00
N MET A 153 3.71 -12.70 8.28
CA MET A 153 2.27 -12.76 8.02
C MET A 153 1.44 -12.85 9.32
N GLU A 154 1.83 -13.71 10.26
CA GLU A 154 1.17 -13.82 11.56
C GLU A 154 1.31 -12.57 12.41
N MET A 155 2.47 -11.89 12.35
CA MET A 155 2.65 -10.60 13.03
C MET A 155 1.71 -9.53 12.48
N LEU A 156 1.58 -9.46 11.16
CA LEU A 156 0.66 -8.54 10.49
C LEU A 156 -0.80 -8.85 10.84
N GLU A 157 -1.18 -10.13 10.88
CA GLU A 157 -2.50 -10.57 11.32
C GLU A 157 -2.78 -10.22 12.78
N LYS A 158 -1.83 -10.47 13.69
CA LYS A 158 -1.96 -10.11 15.12
C LYS A 158 -2.07 -8.61 15.33
N ARG A 159 -1.33 -7.81 14.55
CA ARG A 159 -1.40 -6.35 14.59
C ARG A 159 -2.73 -5.83 14.06
N TRP A 160 -3.36 -6.57 13.15
CA TRP A 160 -4.67 -6.27 12.59
C TRP A 160 -5.82 -6.64 13.54
N GLN A 161 -5.80 -7.83 14.17
CA GLN A 161 -6.84 -8.25 15.12
C GLN A 161 -6.91 -7.40 16.41
N ARG A 162 -5.86 -6.62 16.72
CA ARG A 162 -5.76 -5.75 17.90
C ARG A 162 -6.20 -4.31 17.66
N ARG A 163 -6.70 -3.97 16.48
CA ARG A 163 -7.24 -2.65 16.11
C ARG A 163 -8.74 -2.71 15.92
#